data_AF-A0A2E0LAW5-F1
#
_entry.id   AF-A0A2E0LAW5-F1
#
_cell.length_a   1.000
_cell.length_b   1.000
_cell.length_c   1.000
_cell.angle_alpha   90.00
_cell.angle_beta   90.00
_cell.angle_gamma   90.00
#
_symmetry.space_group_name_H-M   'P 1'
#
loop_
_entity.id
_entity.type
_entity.pdbx_description
1 polymer ?
#
loop_
_entity_poly.entity_id
_entity_poly.type
_entity_poly.pdbx_seq_one_letter_code
_entity_poly.pdbx_strand_id
1 'polypeptide(L)'
;MKKLILLLLFIPLISTGQEFELTALRFSNNFSKPDRVLKTTISDKSLFQQNYNNTNLTLDYVIRYHFYTSIKFNAKENQLISMDGTKFNLSSKNAKDLTNEVISLVSRMYYGKKEYNEFKDLIKK
;
A
#
# COMPACT_ATOMS: atom_id res chain seq x y z
N MET A 1 -14.35 10.90 59.67
CA MET A 1 -14.99 10.58 58.37
C MET A 1 -14.15 11.17 57.25
N LYS A 2 -13.21 10.40 56.68
CA LYS A 2 -12.37 10.90 55.58
C LYS A 2 -13.15 10.76 54.27
N LYS A 3 -13.59 11.89 53.70
CA LYS A 3 -14.20 11.95 52.37
C LYS A 3 -13.11 11.68 51.33
N LEU A 4 -13.17 10.52 50.70
CA LEU A 4 -12.31 10.18 49.57
C LEU A 4 -12.87 10.89 48.32
N ILE A 5 -12.21 11.95 47.86
CA ILE A 5 -12.56 12.64 46.62
C ILE A 5 -11.95 11.84 45.47
N LEU A 6 -12.80 11.22 44.65
CA LEU A 6 -12.40 10.52 43.44
C LEU A 6 -12.27 11.54 42.31
N LEU A 7 -11.03 11.95 42.00
CA LEU A 7 -10.72 12.86 40.90
C LEU A 7 -10.77 12.06 39.58
N LEU A 8 -11.89 12.13 38.86
CA LEU A 8 -12.01 11.58 37.51
C LEU A 8 -11.20 12.46 36.54
N LEU A 9 -9.96 12.04 36.27
CA LEU A 9 -9.14 12.62 35.21
C LEU A 9 -9.74 12.22 33.86
N PHE A 10 -10.45 13.15 33.22
CA PHE A 10 -10.79 13.07 31.80
C PHE A 10 -9.51 13.22 30.99
N ILE A 11 -8.89 12.09 30.65
CA ILE A 11 -7.79 12.06 29.69
C ILE A 11 -8.41 12.21 28.30
N PRO A 12 -8.11 13.25 27.51
CA PRO A 12 -8.54 13.28 26.12
C PRO A 12 -7.93 12.09 25.41
N LEU A 13 -8.78 11.22 24.86
CA LEU A 13 -8.37 10.12 24.00
C LEU A 13 -7.85 10.74 22.69
N ILE A 14 -6.58 11.17 22.69
CA ILE A 14 -5.90 11.59 21.48
C ILE A 14 -5.73 10.31 20.66
N SER A 15 -6.68 10.05 19.76
CA SER A 15 -6.55 9.05 18.72
C SER A 15 -5.44 9.53 17.77
N THR A 16 -4.19 9.25 18.12
CA THR A 16 -3.10 9.29 17.14
C THR A 16 -3.42 8.20 16.12
N GLY A 17 -3.96 8.60 14.96
CA GLY A 17 -4.17 7.67 13.85
C GLY A 17 -2.80 7.16 13.43
N GLN A 18 -2.40 6.00 13.96
CA GLN A 18 -1.12 5.40 13.66
C GLN A 18 -1.15 5.02 12.18
N GLU A 19 -0.40 5.75 11.35
CA GLU A 19 -0.23 5.40 9.94
C GLU A 19 0.43 4.03 9.88
N PHE A 20 -0.35 3.03 9.46
CA PHE A 20 0.11 1.66 9.31
C PHE A 20 0.68 1.47 7.91
N GLU A 21 1.85 0.84 7.82
CA GLU A 21 2.54 0.59 6.55
C GLU A 21 2.93 -0.88 6.41
N LEU A 22 2.72 -1.41 5.21
CA LEU A 22 3.34 -2.65 4.76
C LEU A 22 4.52 -2.30 3.85
N THR A 23 5.73 -2.58 4.30
CA THR A 23 6.96 -2.29 3.53
C THR A 23 7.04 -3.09 2.23
N ALA A 24 7.72 -2.56 1.22
CA ALA A 24 8.03 -3.32 0.02
C ALA A 24 8.81 -4.60 0.37
N LEU A 25 8.55 -5.69 -0.35
CA LEU A 25 9.23 -6.97 -0.15
C LEU A 25 10.46 -7.14 -1.05
N ARG A 26 10.61 -6.25 -2.03
CA ARG A 26 11.75 -6.19 -2.93
C ARG A 26 12.04 -4.75 -3.33
N PHE A 27 13.32 -4.48 -3.57
CA PHE A 27 13.89 -3.15 -3.77
C PHE A 27 14.63 -3.08 -5.10
N SER A 28 14.61 -1.90 -5.72
CA SER A 28 15.41 -1.57 -6.89
C SER A 28 16.74 -0.98 -6.47
N ASN A 29 17.84 -1.50 -7.04
CA ASN A 29 19.19 -1.00 -6.77
C ASN A 29 19.59 0.19 -7.68
N ASN A 30 18.70 0.60 -8.59
CA ASN A 30 19.01 1.59 -9.64
C ASN A 30 18.53 3.01 -9.29
N PHE A 31 17.94 3.22 -8.12
CA PHE A 31 17.35 4.49 -7.70
C PHE A 31 17.81 4.90 -6.30
N SER A 32 17.85 6.21 -6.05
CA SER A 32 18.10 6.76 -4.71
C SER A 32 17.02 6.34 -3.71
N LYS A 33 15.77 6.25 -4.17
CA LYS A 33 14.68 5.61 -3.44
C LYS A 33 14.40 4.23 -4.05
N PRO A 34 14.59 3.15 -3.29
CA PRO A 34 14.58 1.80 -3.85
C PRO A 34 13.18 1.24 -4.11
N ASP A 35 12.12 1.90 -3.65
CA ASP A 35 10.73 1.46 -3.77
C ASP A 35 9.76 2.61 -4.09
N ARG A 36 8.57 2.21 -4.56
CA ARG A 36 7.41 3.09 -4.70
C ARG A 36 6.60 3.07 -3.41
N VAL A 37 5.73 4.04 -3.22
CA VAL A 37 4.78 4.06 -2.10
C VAL A 37 3.37 4.23 -2.62
N LEU A 38 2.50 3.25 -2.38
CA LEU A 38 1.07 3.36 -2.53
C LEU A 38 0.47 3.91 -1.24
N LYS A 39 -0.01 5.15 -1.27
CA LYS A 39 -0.92 5.68 -0.25
C LYS A 39 -2.35 5.28 -0.62
N THR A 40 -3.10 4.76 0.35
CA THR A 40 -4.50 4.42 0.14
C THR A 40 -5.41 4.90 1.27
N THR A 41 -6.62 5.34 0.89
CA THR A 41 -7.72 5.65 1.79
C THR A 41 -8.32 4.41 2.45
N ILE A 42 -8.01 3.21 1.95
CA ILE A 42 -8.43 1.96 2.57
C ILE A 42 -7.71 1.81 3.91
N SER A 43 -8.48 1.69 4.99
CA SER A 43 -7.92 1.51 6.34
C SER A 43 -7.81 0.02 6.71
N ASP A 44 -8.68 -0.83 6.19
CA ASP A 44 -8.66 -2.27 6.46
C ASP A 44 -7.67 -3.01 5.55
N LYS A 45 -6.52 -3.37 6.12
CA LYS A 45 -5.47 -4.12 5.41
C LYS A 45 -5.88 -5.53 5.00
N SER A 46 -6.88 -6.13 5.66
CA SER A 46 -7.33 -7.49 5.34
C SER A 46 -7.92 -7.58 3.93
N LEU A 47 -8.42 -6.47 3.40
CA LEU A 47 -8.92 -6.36 2.03
C LEU A 47 -7.83 -6.59 0.97
N PHE A 48 -6.55 -6.47 1.32
CA PHE A 48 -5.43 -6.79 0.44
C PHE A 48 -4.92 -8.23 0.60
N GLN A 49 -5.46 -9.01 1.54
CA GLN A 49 -5.11 -10.43 1.73
C GLN A 49 -5.92 -11.38 0.82
N GLN A 50 -6.88 -10.86 0.05
CA GLN A 50 -7.56 -11.66 -0.97
C GLN A 50 -6.64 -11.99 -2.14
N ASN A 51 -6.94 -13.09 -2.83
CA ASN A 51 -6.17 -13.53 -3.99
C ASN A 51 -6.32 -12.60 -5.20
N TYR A 52 -5.22 -12.38 -5.91
CA TYR A 52 -5.19 -11.65 -7.16
C TYR A 52 -5.72 -12.53 -8.29
N ASN A 53 -6.93 -12.23 -8.77
CA ASN A 53 -7.64 -12.99 -9.79
C ASN A 53 -7.68 -14.49 -9.43
N ASN A 54 -7.29 -15.38 -10.35
CA ASN A 54 -7.30 -16.83 -10.15
C ASN A 54 -5.94 -17.38 -9.68
N THR A 55 -5.09 -16.53 -9.08
CA THR A 55 -3.77 -16.94 -8.55
C THR A 55 -3.84 -17.20 -7.05
N ASN A 56 -2.82 -17.85 -6.49
CA ASN A 56 -2.65 -18.00 -5.04
C ASN A 56 -1.86 -16.84 -4.40
N LEU A 57 -1.65 -15.74 -5.14
CA LEU A 57 -0.91 -14.58 -4.66
C LEU A 57 -1.89 -13.56 -4.10
N THR A 58 -1.64 -13.03 -2.90
CA THR A 58 -2.47 -11.95 -2.33
C THR A 58 -2.24 -10.62 -3.05
N LEU A 59 -3.22 -9.72 -3.01
CA LEU A 59 -3.07 -8.38 -3.60
C LEU A 59 -1.87 -7.62 -3.03
N ASP A 60 -1.67 -7.67 -1.70
CA ASP A 60 -0.52 -7.01 -1.08
C ASP A 60 0.81 -7.63 -1.54
N TYR A 61 0.87 -8.96 -1.68
CA TYR A 61 2.08 -9.64 -2.14
C TYR A 61 2.42 -9.23 -3.57
N VAL A 62 1.42 -9.17 -4.46
CA VAL A 62 1.60 -8.71 -5.84
C VAL A 62 2.20 -7.30 -5.86
N ILE A 63 1.61 -6.35 -5.14
CA ILE A 63 2.08 -4.97 -5.08
C ILE A 63 3.50 -4.88 -4.49
N ARG A 64 3.74 -5.55 -3.36
CA ARG A 64 4.96 -5.37 -2.56
C ARG A 64 6.16 -6.11 -3.12
N TYR A 65 5.95 -7.29 -3.69
CA TYR A 65 7.04 -8.13 -4.20
C TYR A 65 7.30 -7.91 -5.69
N HIS A 66 6.25 -7.95 -6.52
CA HIS A 66 6.41 -7.89 -7.97
C HIS A 66 6.53 -6.46 -8.50
N PHE A 67 5.97 -5.48 -7.79
CA PHE A 67 5.97 -4.07 -8.21
C PHE A 67 6.69 -3.15 -7.22
N TYR A 68 7.51 -3.70 -6.32
CA TYR A 68 8.42 -2.96 -5.42
C TYR A 68 7.76 -1.74 -4.76
N THR A 69 6.54 -1.94 -4.24
CA THR A 69 5.70 -0.84 -3.76
C THR A 69 5.30 -1.12 -2.31
N SER A 70 5.65 -0.21 -1.38
CA SER A 70 5.09 -0.25 -0.02
C SER A 70 3.64 0.24 -0.02
N ILE A 71 2.84 -0.18 0.96
CA ILE A 71 1.43 0.23 1.08
C ILE A 71 1.24 0.96 2.40
N LYS A 72 0.90 2.24 2.32
CA LYS A 72 0.58 3.12 3.44
C LYS A 72 -0.93 3.31 3.53
N PHE A 73 -1.52 2.79 4.60
CA PHE A 73 -2.97 2.75 4.82
C PHE A 73 -3.49 4.02 5.48
N ASN A 74 -4.81 4.21 5.43
CA ASN A 74 -5.51 5.30 6.10
C ASN A 74 -5.01 6.71 5.68
N ALA A 75 -4.61 6.85 4.42
CA ALA A 75 -4.22 8.12 3.83
C ALA A 75 -5.44 8.97 3.45
N LYS A 76 -5.24 10.26 3.23
CA LYS A 76 -6.31 11.19 2.80
C LYS A 76 -6.79 10.95 1.36
N GLU A 77 -5.93 10.40 0.51
CA GLU A 77 -6.18 10.16 -0.90
C GLU A 77 -5.43 8.92 -1.40
N ASN A 78 -5.91 8.32 -2.49
CA ASN A 78 -5.20 7.24 -3.17
C ASN A 78 -4.15 7.84 -4.11
N GLN A 79 -2.89 7.50 -3.89
CA GLN A 79 -1.78 8.05 -4.66
C GLN A 79 -0.62 7.05 -4.75
N LEU A 80 -0.04 6.90 -5.94
CA LEU A 80 1.24 6.22 -6.12
C LEU A 80 2.36 7.26 -6.17
N ILE A 81 3.39 7.09 -5.35
CA ILE A 81 4.63 7.84 -5.40
C ILE A 81 5.69 6.94 -6.02
N SER A 82 6.17 7.28 -7.22
CA SER A 82 7.22 6.52 -7.91
C SER A 82 8.58 6.68 -7.22
N MET A 83 9.55 5.87 -7.67
CA MET A 83 10.93 5.90 -7.16
C MET A 83 11.64 7.23 -7.39
N ASP A 84 11.29 7.97 -8.45
CA ASP A 84 11.79 9.33 -8.71
C ASP A 84 11.03 10.42 -7.92
N GLY A 85 10.04 10.04 -7.11
CA GLY A 85 9.21 10.96 -6.32
C GLY A 85 7.99 11.53 -7.06
N THR A 86 7.81 11.26 -8.35
CA THR A 86 6.60 11.65 -9.10
C THR A 86 5.35 11.07 -8.43
N LYS A 87 4.28 11.86 -8.37
CA LYS A 87 3.02 11.49 -7.72
C LYS A 87 1.93 11.30 -8.75
N PHE A 88 1.17 10.22 -8.62
CA PHE A 88 0.05 9.87 -9.49
C PHE A 88 -1.19 9.66 -8.64
N ASN A 89 -2.25 10.42 -8.92
CA ASN A 89 -3.53 10.23 -8.25
C ASN A 89 -4.20 8.97 -8.80
N LEU A 90 -4.80 8.20 -7.89
CA LEU A 90 -5.51 6.97 -8.19
C LEU A 90 -6.98 7.14 -7.84
N SER A 91 -7.86 6.51 -8.61
CA SER A 91 -9.31 6.72 -8.52
C SER A 91 -10.07 5.52 -7.96
N SER A 92 -9.45 4.34 -7.96
CA SER A 92 -10.07 3.10 -7.51
C SER A 92 -10.36 3.11 -6.02
N LYS A 93 -11.54 2.60 -5.63
CA LYS A 93 -12.03 2.67 -4.24
C LYS A 93 -11.86 1.37 -3.44
N ASN A 94 -11.75 0.24 -4.13
CA ASN A 94 -11.55 -1.07 -3.50
C ASN A 94 -10.15 -1.61 -3.79
N ALA A 95 -9.69 -2.55 -2.97
CA ALA A 95 -8.32 -3.06 -3.01
C ALA A 95 -7.97 -3.74 -4.34
N LYS A 96 -8.91 -4.50 -4.95
CA LYS A 96 -8.68 -5.21 -6.20
C LYS A 96 -8.48 -4.25 -7.36
N ASP A 97 -9.39 -3.29 -7.53
CA ASP A 97 -9.29 -2.31 -8.61
C ASP A 97 -8.09 -1.39 -8.42
N LEU A 98 -7.79 -1.00 -7.17
CA LEU A 98 -6.61 -0.22 -6.84
C LEU A 98 -5.32 -0.97 -7.18
N THR A 99 -5.27 -2.28 -6.92
CA THR A 99 -4.16 -3.15 -7.34
C THR A 99 -4.00 -3.14 -8.86
N ASN A 100 -5.09 -3.31 -9.61
CA ASN A 100 -5.06 -3.27 -11.07
C ASN A 100 -4.60 -1.91 -11.62
N GLU A 101 -5.07 -0.81 -11.02
CA GLU A 101 -4.69 0.55 -11.40
C GLU A 101 -3.19 0.80 -11.16
N VAL A 102 -2.66 0.35 -10.02
CA VAL A 102 -1.22 0.40 -9.72
C VAL A 102 -0.42 -0.40 -10.75
N ILE A 103 -0.81 -1.64 -11.04
CA ILE A 103 -0.13 -2.49 -12.03
C ILE A 103 -0.13 -1.83 -13.41
N SER A 104 -1.28 -1.32 -13.84
CA SER A 104 -1.44 -0.62 -15.12
C SER A 104 -0.55 0.61 -15.22
N LEU A 105 -0.52 1.44 -14.17
CA LEU A 105 0.32 2.62 -14.10
C LEU A 105 1.81 2.26 -14.11
N VAL A 106 2.24 1.33 -13.25
CA VAL A 106 3.63 0.89 -13.16
C VAL A 106 4.09 0.24 -14.47
N SER A 107 3.25 -0.54 -15.15
CA SER A 107 3.59 -1.18 -16.42
C SER A 107 3.97 -0.21 -17.55
N ARG A 108 3.59 1.07 -17.42
CA ARG A 108 3.92 2.16 -18.35
C ARG A 108 5.18 2.92 -17.96
N MET A 109 5.75 2.65 -16.78
CA MET A 109 7.02 3.21 -16.33
C MET A 109 8.19 2.41 -16.92
N TYR A 110 9.36 3.06 -17.07
CA TYR A 110 10.54 2.44 -17.69
C TYR A 110 10.93 1.10 -17.06
N TYR A 111 11.16 1.06 -15.75
CA TYR A 111 11.49 -0.19 -15.04
C TYR A 111 10.26 -1.06 -14.76
N GLY A 112 9.10 -0.42 -14.55
CA GLY A 112 7.86 -1.13 -14.27
C GLY A 112 7.35 -1.98 -15.44
N LYS A 113 7.77 -1.67 -16.68
CA LYS A 113 7.51 -2.53 -17.84
C LYS A 113 8.16 -3.91 -17.70
N LYS A 114 9.41 -3.97 -17.22
CA LYS A 114 10.12 -5.22 -16.98
C LYS A 114 9.45 -6.02 -15.85
N GLU A 115 9.16 -5.35 -14.73
CA GLU A 115 8.43 -5.92 -13.58
C GLU A 115 7.09 -6.55 -14.01
N TYR A 116 6.33 -5.84 -14.83
CA TYR A 116 5.05 -6.31 -15.36
C TYR A 116 5.19 -7.54 -16.27
N ASN A 117 6.20 -7.57 -17.14
CA ASN A 117 6.43 -8.71 -18.03
C ASN A 117 6.82 -9.96 -17.22
N GLU A 118 7.72 -9.82 -16.25
CA GLU A 118 8.12 -10.91 -15.35
C GLU A 118 6.91 -11.46 -14.57
N PHE A 119 6.07 -10.56 -14.03
CA PHE A 119 4.83 -10.96 -13.34
C PHE A 119 3.85 -11.66 -14.29
N LYS A 120 3.66 -11.14 -15.51
CA LYS A 120 2.79 -11.77 -16.50
C LYS A 120 3.24 -13.18 -16.86
N ASP A 121 4.54 -13.41 -16.99
CA ASP A 121 5.06 -14.73 -17.36
C ASP A 121 4.98 -15.73 -16.20
N LEU A 122 5.00 -15.25 -14.95
CA LEU A 122 4.71 -16.04 -13.76
C LEU A 122 3.25 -16.54 -13.75
N ILE A 123 2.28 -15.66 -13.98
CA ILE A 123 0.84 -15.97 -13.81
C ILE A 123 0.17 -16.63 -15.01
N LYS A 124 0.88 -16.78 -16.14
CA LYS A 124 0.42 -17.54 -17.31
C LYS A 124 0.64 -19.05 -17.19
N LYS A 125 1.49 -19.47 -16.25
CA LYS A 125 1.74 -20.88 -15.94
C LYS A 125 0.63 -21.43 -15.06
#